data_AF-A0A1F8QXB1-F1
#
_entry.id   AF-A0A1F8QXB1-F1
#
_cell.length_a   1.000
_cell.length_b   1.000
_cell.length_c   1.000
_cell.angle_alpha   90.00
_cell.angle_beta   90.00
_cell.angle_gamma   90.00
#
_symmetry.space_group_name_H-M   'P 1'
#
loop_
_entity.id
_entity.type
_entity.pdbx_description
1 polymer ?
#
loop_
_entity_poly.entity_id
_entity_poly.type
_entity_poly.pdbx_seq_one_letter_code
_entity_poly.pdbx_strand_id
1 'polypeptide(L)'
;MSTDRLETIQIPVTLYSVPQALVFLGKLGVHLSDTWLRKRMRDENLRIHQVGRTDFVTETDLYKLSLAVQSKPMRKRRKRE
;
A
#
# COMPACT_ATOMS: atom_id res chain seq x y z
N MET A 1 25.25 16.43 -34.99
CA MET A 1 25.03 15.56 -33.83
C MET A 1 23.92 16.20 -33.00
N SER A 2 22.70 15.66 -33.08
CA SER A 2 21.55 16.19 -32.34
C SER A 2 21.61 15.63 -30.92
N THR A 3 21.78 16.50 -29.94
CA THR A 3 21.62 16.14 -28.52
C THR A 3 20.13 15.96 -28.26
N ASP A 4 19.67 14.72 -28.20
CA ASP A 4 18.34 14.37 -27.70
C ASP A 4 18.18 14.97 -26.30
N ARG A 5 17.39 16.04 -26.22
CA ARG A 5 16.94 16.58 -24.93
C ARG A 5 15.94 15.58 -24.38
N LEU A 6 16.41 14.73 -23.46
CA LEU A 6 15.53 13.86 -22.69
C LEU A 6 14.58 14.76 -21.88
N GLU A 7 13.35 14.91 -22.35
CA GLU A 7 12.28 15.54 -21.58
C GLU A 7 11.92 14.59 -20.42
N THR A 8 12.18 15.01 -19.19
CA THR A 8 11.81 14.26 -17.99
C THR A 8 10.29 14.25 -17.85
N ILE A 9 9.66 13.11 -18.13
CA ILE A 9 8.23 12.92 -17.89
C ILE A 9 8.00 12.81 -16.38
N GLN A 10 7.31 13.79 -15.79
CA GLN A 10 6.89 13.76 -14.39
C GLN A 10 5.50 13.12 -14.30
N ILE A 11 5.41 11.90 -13.79
CA ILE A 11 4.13 11.22 -13.56
C ILE A 11 3.63 11.61 -12.16
N PRO A 12 2.44 12.23 -12.04
CA PRO A 12 1.86 12.54 -10.74
C PRO A 12 1.53 11.25 -10.00
N VAL A 13 1.98 11.14 -8.75
CA VAL A 13 1.69 9.99 -7.88
C VAL A 13 0.72 10.41 -6.78
N THR A 14 -0.41 9.71 -6.68
CA THR A 14 -1.37 9.93 -5.59
C THR A 14 -0.85 9.32 -4.30
N LEU A 15 -0.79 10.15 -3.25
CA LEU A 15 -0.36 9.77 -1.91
C LEU A 15 -1.55 9.80 -0.95
N TYR A 16 -1.66 8.76 -0.12
CA TYR A 16 -2.70 8.59 0.86
C TYR A 16 -2.10 8.58 2.26
N SER A 17 -2.58 9.45 3.13
CA SER A 17 -2.30 9.34 4.56
C SER A 17 -2.90 8.04 5.12
N VAL A 18 -2.43 7.58 6.28
CA VAL A 18 -2.95 6.33 6.89
C VAL A 18 -4.48 6.32 7.03
N PRO A 19 -5.17 7.39 7.51
CA PRO A 19 -6.64 7.42 7.54
C PRO A 19 -7.28 7.31 6.16
N GLN A 20 -6.73 8.00 5.15
CA GLN A 20 -7.23 7.93 3.77
C GLN A 20 -7.00 6.55 3.14
N ALA A 21 -5.87 5.93 3.44
CA ALA A 21 -5.53 4.57 3.00
C ALA A 21 -6.53 3.54 3.55
N LEU A 22 -6.95 3.67 4.82
CA LEU A 22 -7.97 2.80 5.40
C LEU A 22 -9.32 2.93 4.68
N VAL A 23 -9.73 4.15 4.36
CA VAL A 23 -10.96 4.41 3.59
C VAL A 23 -10.85 3.81 2.19
N PHE A 24 -9.70 4.02 1.53
CA PHE A 24 -9.43 3.48 0.20
C PHE A 24 -9.49 1.95 0.18
N LEU A 25 -8.80 1.29 1.12
CA LEU A 25 -8.84 -0.17 1.27
C LEU A 25 -10.25 -0.67 1.59
N GLY A 26 -11.03 0.08 2.39
CA GLY A 26 -12.43 -0.23 2.66
C GLY A 26 -13.28 -0.24 1.39
N LYS A 27 -13.04 0.67 0.44
CA LYS A 27 -13.71 0.65 -0.89
C LYS A 27 -13.33 -0.58 -1.72
N LEU A 28 -12.16 -1.15 -1.48
CA LEU A 28 -11.69 -2.40 -2.11
C LEU A 28 -12.13 -3.65 -1.35
N GLY A 29 -12.99 -3.53 -0.33
CA GLY A 29 -13.46 -4.63 0.51
C GLY A 29 -12.44 -5.10 1.55
N VAL A 30 -11.37 -4.35 1.77
CA VAL A 30 -10.31 -4.67 2.73
C VAL A 30 -10.43 -3.76 3.95
N HIS A 31 -10.99 -4.30 5.03
CA HIS A 31 -11.12 -3.59 6.30
C HIS A 31 -9.96 -3.95 7.22
N LEU A 32 -9.09 -2.98 7.49
CA LEU A 32 -7.97 -3.10 8.43
C LEU A 32 -8.12 -2.06 9.55
N SER A 33 -7.55 -2.34 10.71
CA SER A 33 -7.31 -1.29 11.71
C SER A 33 -6.06 -0.49 11.35
N ASP A 34 -5.94 0.74 11.87
CA ASP A 34 -4.75 1.58 11.71
C ASP A 34 -3.46 0.85 12.11
N THR A 35 -3.49 0.18 13.27
CA THR A 35 -2.39 -0.64 13.77
C THR A 35 -2.02 -1.79 12.83
N TRP A 36 -3.02 -2.46 12.24
CA TRP A 36 -2.78 -3.53 11.28
C TRP A 36 -2.22 -3.02 9.97
N LEU A 37 -2.74 -1.90 9.45
CA LEU A 37 -2.23 -1.28 8.24
C LEU A 37 -0.76 -0.88 8.43
N ARG A 38 -0.43 -0.16 9.51
CA ARG A 38 0.96 0.21 9.83
C ARG A 38 1.89 -0.99 10.02
N LYS A 39 1.40 -2.06 10.63
CA LYS A 39 2.16 -3.31 10.73
C LYS A 39 2.42 -3.90 9.34
N ARG A 40 1.39 -3.99 8.50
CA ARG A 40 1.49 -4.56 7.15
C ARG A 40 2.38 -3.73 6.23
N MET A 41 2.32 -2.40 6.36
CA MET A 41 3.25 -1.49 5.67
C MET A 41 4.70 -1.78 6.02
N ARG A 42 4.99 -2.11 7.29
CA ARG A 42 6.34 -2.52 7.73
C ARG A 42 6.71 -3.93 7.26
N ASP A 43 5.79 -4.89 7.42
CA ASP A 43 6.01 -6.29 7.05
C ASP A 43 6.27 -6.45 5.55
N GLU A 44 5.56 -5.68 4.71
CA GLU A 44 5.68 -5.69 3.24
C GLU A 44 6.73 -4.66 2.74
N ASN A 45 7.44 -3.98 3.64
CA ASN A 45 8.44 -2.96 3.35
C ASN A 45 7.98 -1.91 2.32
N LEU A 46 6.76 -1.38 2.52
CA LEU A 46 6.17 -0.40 1.61
C LEU A 46 6.92 0.93 1.69
N ARG A 47 6.93 1.66 0.58
CA ARG A 47 7.57 2.97 0.53
C ARG A 47 6.70 3.98 1.26
N ILE A 48 7.11 4.32 2.49
CA ILE A 48 6.44 5.35 3.30
C ILE A 48 7.05 6.70 2.96
N HIS A 49 6.20 7.62 2.52
CA HIS A 49 6.56 9.01 2.27
C HIS A 49 6.17 9.84 3.49
N GLN A 50 7.15 10.29 4.27
CA GLN A 50 6.90 11.12 5.43
C GLN A 50 6.86 12.60 5.02
N VAL A 51 5.73 13.26 5.26
CA VAL A 51 5.58 14.71 5.03
C VAL A 51 5.22 15.34 6.38
N GLY A 52 6.18 16.05 6.97
CA GLY A 52 6.06 16.55 8.34
C GLY A 52 5.96 15.40 9.35
N ARG A 53 4.82 15.31 10.04
CA ARG A 53 4.53 14.26 11.03
C ARG A 53 3.58 13.17 10.51
N THR A 54 3.22 13.22 9.23
CA THR A 54 2.24 12.32 8.64
C THR A 54 2.89 11.37 7.66
N ASP A 55 2.58 10.09 7.82
CA ASP A 55 3.02 9.02 6.92
C ASP A 55 2.03 8.89 5.75
N PHE A 56 2.57 8.84 4.54
CA PHE A 56 1.82 8.63 3.31
C PHE A 56 2.28 7.38 2.57
N VAL A 57 1.35 6.79 1.83
CA VAL A 57 1.56 5.58 1.01
C VAL A 57 1.03 5.84 -0.38
N THR A 58 1.70 5.28 -1.39
CA THR A 58 1.24 5.39 -2.77
C THR A 58 -0.01 4.55 -3.02
N GLU A 59 -0.87 5.00 -3.93
CA GLU A 59 -2.04 4.23 -4.38
C GLU A 59 -1.65 2.82 -4.85
N THR A 60 -0.55 2.73 -5.60
CA THR A 60 -0.03 1.47 -6.14
C THR A 60 0.31 0.47 -5.03
N ASP A 61 0.92 0.93 -3.94
CA ASP A 61 1.26 0.07 -2.81
C ASP A 61 0.01 -0.34 -2.01
N LEU A 62 -1.01 0.53 -1.92
CA LEU A 62 -2.32 0.16 -1.36
C LEU A 62 -3.03 -0.91 -2.19
N TYR A 63 -2.95 -0.82 -3.52
CA TYR A 63 -3.45 -1.88 -4.40
C TYR A 63 -2.71 -3.20 -4.22
N LYS A 64 -1.37 -3.18 -4.10
CA LYS A 64 -0.62 -4.41 -3.79
C LYS A 64 -1.07 -5.03 -2.47
N LEU A 65 -1.29 -4.20 -1.45
CA LEU A 65 -1.80 -4.65 -0.15
C LEU A 65 -3.18 -5.30 -0.25
N SER A 66 -4.09 -4.73 -1.05
CA SER A 66 -5.45 -5.29 -1.18
C SER A 66 -5.42 -6.68 -1.84
N LEU A 67 -4.55 -6.87 -2.83
CA LEU A 67 -4.34 -8.16 -3.49
C LEU A 67 -3.70 -9.20 -2.54
N ALA A 68 -2.73 -8.78 -1.72
CA ALA A 68 -2.06 -9.65 -0.75
C ALA A 68 -2.98 -10.11 0.41
N VAL A 69 -4.07 -9.39 0.68
CA VAL A 69 -5.09 -9.82 1.65
C VAL A 69 -5.94 -10.95 1.06
N GLN A 70 -6.27 -10.87 -0.23
CA GLN A 70 -7.08 -11.88 -0.92
C GLN A 70 -6.31 -13.18 -1.19
N SER A 71 -4.98 -13.12 -1.30
CA SER A 71 -4.14 -14.27 -1.67
C SER A 71 -3.63 -15.12 -0.50
N LYS A 72 -3.93 -14.80 0.77
CA LYS A 72 -3.52 -15.68 1.88
C LYS A 72 -4.39 -16.94 1.88
N PRO A 73 -3.85 -18.14 1.54
CA PRO A 73 -4.61 -19.36 1.74
C PRO A 73 -4.91 -19.46 3.23
N MET A 74 -6.19 -19.60 3.58
CA MET A 74 -6.60 -20.03 4.91
C MET A 74 -5.78 -21.26 5.26
N ARG A 75 -4.79 -21.11 6.14
CA ARG A 75 -4.12 -22.27 6.77
C ARG A 75 -5.23 -23.01 7.52
N LYS A 76 -5.79 -24.05 6.87
CA LYS A 76 -6.71 -24.97 7.51
C LYS A 76 -6.02 -25.44 8.80
N ARG A 77 -6.62 -25.10 9.93
CA ARG A 77 -6.28 -25.66 11.25
C ARG A 77 -6.25 -27.18 11.06
N ARG A 78 -5.06 -27.77 11.13
CA ARG A 78 -4.89 -29.22 11.17
C ARG A 78 -5.54 -29.68 12.48
N LYS A 79 -6.77 -30.21 12.41
CA LYS A 79 -7.35 -30.98 13.53
C LYS A 79 -6.36 -32.09 13.82
N ARG A 80 -5.79 -32.09 15.04
CA ARG A 80 -5.19 -33.29 15.60
C ARG A 80 -6.36 -34.21 15.97
N GLU A 81 -6.51 -35.29 15.20
CA GLU A 81 -7.09 -36.54 15.72
C GLU A 81 -6.12 -37.17 16.71
#